data_AF-A0A932TGC7-F1
#
_entry.id   AF-A0A932TGC7-F1
#
_cell.length_a   1.000
_cell.length_b   1.000
_cell.length_c   1.000
_cell.angle_alpha   90.00
_cell.angle_beta   90.00
_cell.angle_gamma   90.00
#
_symmetry.space_group_name_H-M   'P 1'
#
loop_
_entity.id
_entity.type
_entity.pdbx_description
1 polymer ?
#
loop_
_entity_poly.entity_id
_entity_poly.type
_entity_poly.pdbx_seq_one_letter_code
_entity_poly.pdbx_strand_id
1 'polypeptide(L)'
;MNALGFLSFLLSLLSLAVFASFDQFSSAQKIRTTYIGHVEANRDIFNQMESASYRQISASRSGKKQEGPQDLATEITIKTQSLSSKNEGVEISILTIEKQPVPPKQLSSLQEENSQEESEPASSPFNPESARLNLMPLLNGKKSEEPFLYETTLKLLCFFYGDPLFEGKKKTVQQFFNAWLIAIDQRKEKKDPFPLEKIEFSDPKMQHLYYKMLKGTKEKKPYPSLLEYFKVEFKKSKIFLCKADLPLLEALFSKKAAHKLYAAFHEKGKTPLPYRETVERICLESHLILDPKLLDLCDFTKPHSDQTSKSFFLGQDPTTQMTLQKNLNLSQNTPPQTLDRMYCH
;
A
#
# COMPACT_ATOMS: atom_id res chain seq x y z
N MET A 1 -4.90 -50.72 -49.01
CA MET A 1 -5.93 -50.56 -47.95
C MET A 1 -7.14 -49.87 -48.56
N ASN A 2 -8.34 -50.40 -48.35
CA ASN A 2 -9.55 -49.75 -48.85
C ASN A 2 -9.77 -48.43 -48.11
N ALA A 3 -10.09 -47.35 -48.84
CA ALA A 3 -10.30 -46.02 -48.26
C ALA A 3 -11.34 -46.02 -47.12
N LEU A 4 -12.34 -46.90 -47.21
CA LEU A 4 -13.35 -47.10 -46.17
C LEU A 4 -12.76 -47.62 -44.84
N GLY A 5 -11.74 -48.50 -44.91
CA GLY A 5 -11.06 -49.01 -43.72
C GLY A 5 -10.21 -47.94 -43.02
N PHE A 6 -9.57 -47.07 -43.80
CA PHE A 6 -8.79 -45.95 -43.25
C PHE A 6 -9.69 -44.90 -42.57
N LEU A 7 -10.84 -44.59 -43.17
CA LEU A 7 -11.82 -43.67 -42.58
C LEU A 7 -12.39 -44.21 -41.26
N SER A 8 -12.72 -45.51 -41.22
CA SER A 8 -13.18 -46.17 -39.98
C SER A 8 -12.14 -46.11 -38.86
N PHE A 9 -10.87 -46.34 -39.20
CA PHE A 9 -9.77 -46.23 -38.25
C PHE A 9 -9.61 -44.80 -37.69
N LEU A 10 -9.68 -43.77 -38.54
CA LEU A 10 -9.60 -42.37 -38.11
C LEU A 10 -10.78 -41.98 -37.20
N LEU A 11 -11.99 -42.41 -37.52
CA LEU A 11 -13.17 -42.15 -36.68
C LEU A 11 -13.05 -42.84 -35.31
N SER A 12 -12.48 -44.04 -35.27
CA SER A 12 -12.22 -44.76 -34.01
C SER A 12 -11.19 -44.03 -33.15
N LEU A 13 -10.08 -43.55 -33.74
CA LEU A 13 -9.09 -42.74 -33.03
C LEU A 13 -9.67 -41.42 -32.50
N LEU A 14 -10.51 -40.76 -33.30
CA LEU A 14 -11.17 -39.52 -32.87
C LEU A 14 -12.12 -39.77 -31.71
N SER A 15 -12.92 -40.84 -31.77
CA SER A 15 -13.81 -41.25 -30.67
C SER A 15 -13.03 -41.50 -29.38
N LEU A 16 -11.90 -42.20 -29.46
CA LEU A 16 -11.06 -42.48 -28.30
C LEU A 16 -10.48 -41.20 -27.70
N ALA A 17 -10.03 -40.25 -28.53
CA ALA A 17 -9.49 -38.97 -28.09
C ALA A 17 -10.55 -38.08 -27.41
N VAL A 18 -11.77 -38.05 -27.95
CA VAL A 18 -12.90 -37.34 -27.34
C VAL A 18 -13.25 -37.95 -25.99
N PHE A 19 -13.30 -39.28 -25.89
CA PHE A 19 -13.60 -39.97 -24.64
C PHE A 19 -12.54 -39.68 -23.55
N ALA A 20 -11.26 -39.77 -23.90
CA ALA A 20 -10.16 -39.47 -22.96
C ALA A 20 -10.19 -38.00 -22.47
N SER A 21 -10.52 -37.07 -23.38
CA SER A 21 -10.62 -35.64 -23.04
C SER A 21 -11.82 -35.37 -22.11
N PHE A 22 -12.94 -36.05 -22.34
CA PHE A 22 -14.13 -35.94 -21.50
C PHE A 22 -13.89 -36.49 -20.08
N ASP A 23 -13.18 -37.62 -19.96
CA ASP A 23 -12.86 -38.21 -18.66
C ASP A 23 -11.94 -37.30 -17.83
N GLN A 24 -10.91 -36.70 -18.46
CA GLN A 24 -10.07 -35.70 -17.79
C GLN A 24 -10.87 -34.48 -17.33
N PHE A 25 -11.81 -33.99 -18.14
CA PHE A 25 -12.67 -32.87 -17.77
C PHE A 25 -13.59 -33.22 -16.59
N SER A 26 -14.20 -34.41 -16.60
CA SER A 26 -15.06 -34.91 -15.51
C SER A 26 -14.28 -35.07 -14.20
N SER A 27 -13.05 -35.62 -14.25
CA SER A 27 -12.18 -35.75 -13.10
C SER A 27 -11.78 -34.39 -12.51
N ALA A 28 -11.41 -33.43 -13.36
CA ALA A 28 -11.09 -32.06 -12.93
C ALA A 28 -12.30 -31.35 -12.29
N GLN A 29 -13.51 -31.58 -12.80
CA GLN A 29 -14.75 -31.07 -12.20
C GLN A 29 -14.98 -31.67 -10.80
N LYS A 30 -14.83 -32.99 -10.65
CA LYS A 30 -14.96 -33.67 -9.34
C LYS A 30 -13.96 -33.14 -8.31
N ILE A 31 -12.70 -32.93 -8.70
CA ILE A 31 -11.69 -32.34 -7.81
C ILE A 31 -12.08 -30.92 -7.39
N ARG A 32 -12.60 -30.10 -8.31
CA ARG A 32 -13.08 -28.74 -8.01
C ARG A 32 -14.25 -28.76 -7.04
N THR A 33 -15.23 -29.64 -7.23
CA THR A 33 -16.39 -29.73 -6.33
C THR A 33 -15.99 -30.17 -4.93
N THR A 34 -15.07 -31.14 -4.80
CA THR A 34 -14.53 -31.58 -3.50
C THR A 34 -13.74 -30.47 -2.82
N TYR A 35 -12.92 -29.74 -3.57
CA TYR A 35 -12.17 -28.60 -3.05
C TYR A 35 -13.09 -27.48 -2.55
N ILE A 36 -14.15 -27.13 -3.30
CA ILE A 36 -15.14 -26.14 -2.89
C ILE A 36 -15.83 -26.58 -1.59
N GLY A 37 -16.23 -27.85 -1.48
CA GLY A 37 -16.83 -28.39 -0.25
C GLY A 37 -15.91 -28.30 0.97
N HIS A 38 -14.62 -28.59 0.82
CA HIS A 38 -13.64 -28.43 1.92
C HIS A 38 -13.46 -26.97 2.34
N VAL A 39 -13.46 -26.04 1.38
CA VAL A 39 -13.34 -24.59 1.68
C VAL A 39 -14.58 -24.08 2.39
N GLU A 40 -15.78 -24.49 1.98
CA GLU A 40 -17.04 -24.15 2.65
C GLU A 40 -17.08 -24.69 4.08
N ALA A 41 -16.71 -25.97 4.29
CA ALA A 41 -16.63 -26.57 5.62
C ALA A 41 -15.63 -25.84 6.55
N ASN A 42 -14.45 -25.47 6.05
CA ASN A 42 -13.46 -24.73 6.83
C ASN A 42 -13.94 -23.32 7.19
N ARG A 43 -14.69 -22.67 6.28
CA ARG A 43 -15.28 -21.35 6.53
C ARG A 43 -16.35 -21.41 7.61
N ASP A 44 -17.18 -22.44 7.62
CA ASP A 44 -18.22 -22.62 8.64
C ASP A 44 -17.62 -22.87 10.02
N ILE A 45 -16.57 -23.70 10.12
CA ILE A 45 -15.81 -23.91 11.37
C ILE A 45 -15.24 -22.59 11.89
N PHE A 46 -14.64 -21.77 11.01
CA PHE A 46 -14.07 -20.48 11.41
C PHE A 46 -15.15 -19.49 11.89
N ASN A 47 -16.27 -19.38 11.16
CA ASN A 47 -17.40 -18.52 11.57
C ASN A 47 -17.97 -18.96 12.92
N GLN A 48 -18.05 -20.28 13.16
CA GLN A 48 -18.52 -20.81 14.44
C GLN A 48 -17.57 -20.43 15.58
N MET A 49 -16.26 -20.56 15.39
CA MET A 49 -15.25 -20.10 16.37
C MET A 49 -15.32 -18.59 16.63
N GLU A 50 -15.45 -17.78 15.58
CA GLU A 50 -15.52 -16.33 15.71
C GLU A 50 -16.78 -15.89 16.47
N SER A 51 -17.93 -16.51 16.15
CA SER A 51 -19.19 -16.26 16.84
C SER A 51 -19.13 -16.64 18.33
N ALA A 52 -18.41 -17.71 18.69
CA ALA A 52 -18.18 -18.09 20.07
C ALA A 52 -17.33 -17.05 20.81
N SER A 53 -16.30 -16.50 20.16
CA SER A 53 -15.44 -15.44 20.70
C SER A 53 -16.23 -14.15 20.99
N TYR A 54 -17.08 -13.71 20.06
CA TYR A 54 -17.90 -12.51 20.27
C TYR A 54 -18.89 -12.65 21.42
N ARG A 55 -19.44 -13.85 21.65
CA ARG A 55 -20.33 -14.12 22.79
C ARG A 55 -19.61 -13.99 24.14
N GLN A 56 -18.31 -14.28 24.21
CA GLN A 56 -17.52 -14.08 25.43
C GLN A 56 -17.24 -12.59 25.70
N ILE A 57 -17.02 -11.80 24.64
CA ILE A 57 -16.78 -10.35 24.77
C ILE A 57 -18.05 -9.62 25.20
N SER A 58 -19.22 -10.01 24.69
CA SER A 58 -20.49 -9.38 25.11
C SER A 58 -20.86 -9.71 26.56
N ALA A 59 -20.59 -10.94 27.01
CA ALA A 59 -20.80 -11.34 28.40
C ALA A 59 -19.91 -10.58 29.39
N SER A 60 -18.66 -10.28 29.03
CA SER A 60 -17.72 -9.56 29.90
C SER A 60 -17.99 -8.05 30.01
N ARG A 61 -18.66 -7.43 29.03
CA ARG A 61 -19.02 -6.00 29.05
C ARG A 61 -20.28 -5.67 29.85
N SER A 62 -21.19 -6.63 30.03
CA SER A 62 -22.46 -6.40 30.77
C SER A 62 -22.28 -6.22 32.29
N GLY A 63 -21.09 -6.52 32.83
CA GLY A 63 -20.86 -6.57 34.28
C GLY A 63 -20.31 -5.32 34.98
N LYS A 64 -19.96 -4.23 34.27
CA LYS A 64 -19.32 -3.05 34.91
C LYS A 64 -20.19 -1.80 34.83
N LYS A 65 -21.01 -1.61 35.88
CA LYS A 65 -21.64 -0.34 36.24
C LYS A 65 -20.60 0.48 37.04
N GLN A 66 -20.31 1.69 36.56
CA GLN A 66 -19.26 2.60 37.04
C GLN A 66 -19.60 3.30 38.37
N GLU A 67 -18.63 3.39 39.27
CA GLU A 67 -18.43 4.53 40.18
C GLU A 67 -17.10 5.23 39.82
N GLY A 68 -17.05 6.55 40.05
CA GLY A 68 -16.22 7.54 39.36
C GLY A 68 -14.73 7.67 39.75
N PRO A 69 -14.04 8.71 39.22
CA PRO A 69 -12.62 8.65 38.89
C PRO A 69 -11.71 9.41 39.86
N GLN A 70 -10.50 8.90 40.07
CA GLN A 70 -9.35 9.70 40.53
C GLN A 70 -8.09 9.30 39.76
N ASP A 71 -7.46 10.32 39.20
CA ASP A 71 -6.15 10.28 38.55
C ASP A 71 -5.04 9.97 39.56
N LEU A 72 -4.21 8.96 39.29
CA LEU A 72 -2.83 8.89 39.80
C LEU A 72 -2.02 7.93 38.91
N ALA A 73 -1.01 8.46 38.22
CA ALA A 73 -0.05 7.65 37.49
C ALA A 73 0.70 6.74 38.48
N THR A 74 0.57 5.43 38.30
CA THR A 74 1.20 4.40 39.13
C THR A 74 2.00 3.49 38.22
N GLU A 75 3.30 3.39 38.45
CA GLU A 75 4.15 2.40 37.78
C GLU A 75 4.04 1.06 38.53
N ILE A 76 3.60 0.02 37.81
CA ILE A 76 3.28 -1.28 38.38
C ILE A 76 4.50 -2.20 38.19
N THR A 77 5.20 -2.51 39.27
CA THR A 77 6.22 -3.58 39.26
C THR A 77 5.58 -4.88 39.72
N ILE A 78 5.52 -5.87 38.83
CA ILE A 78 4.94 -7.19 39.11
C ILE A 78 6.04 -8.11 39.64
N LYS A 79 5.89 -8.61 40.86
CA LYS A 79 6.69 -9.74 41.37
C LYS A 79 5.78 -10.96 41.53
N THR A 80 6.09 -12.00 40.79
CA THR A 80 5.40 -13.29 40.83
C THR A 80 6.08 -14.16 41.89
N GLN A 81 5.34 -14.61 42.90
CA GLN A 81 5.77 -15.71 43.77
C GLN A 81 4.82 -16.88 43.55
N SER A 82 5.40 -18.03 43.18
CA SER A 82 4.67 -19.29 43.11
C SER A 82 4.75 -19.99 44.46
N LEU A 83 3.59 -20.40 44.98
CA LEU A 83 3.52 -21.33 46.11
C LEU A 83 2.78 -22.57 45.65
N SER A 84 3.51 -23.68 45.64
CA SER A 84 3.03 -24.99 45.24
C SER A 84 2.28 -25.65 46.40
N SER A 85 1.00 -25.92 46.21
CA SER A 85 0.22 -26.83 47.06
C SER A 85 -0.13 -28.08 46.26
N LYS A 86 0.23 -29.25 46.80
CA LYS A 86 -0.15 -30.56 46.29
C LYS A 86 -1.55 -30.90 46.79
N ASN A 87 -2.56 -30.62 45.98
CA ASN A 87 -3.67 -31.51 45.66
C ASN A 87 -4.68 -30.74 44.81
N GLU A 88 -5.07 -31.38 43.71
CA GLU A 88 -6.14 -30.95 42.79
C GLU A 88 -5.94 -29.59 42.10
N GLY A 89 -5.01 -29.57 41.13
CA GLY A 89 -5.26 -29.14 39.75
C GLY A 89 -5.84 -27.75 39.47
N VAL A 90 -5.79 -26.79 40.40
CA VAL A 90 -6.24 -25.40 40.17
C VAL A 90 -5.20 -24.44 40.74
N GLU A 91 -4.47 -23.77 39.85
CA GLU A 91 -3.51 -22.73 40.19
C GLU A 91 -4.26 -21.40 40.41
N ILE A 92 -4.31 -20.92 41.65
CA ILE A 92 -4.94 -19.64 41.99
C ILE A 92 -3.84 -18.64 42.34
N SER A 93 -3.58 -17.71 41.42
CA SER A 93 -2.69 -16.57 41.65
C SER A 93 -3.44 -15.46 42.37
N ILE A 94 -3.08 -15.18 43.62
CA ILE A 94 -3.65 -14.06 44.40
C ILE A 94 -2.73 -12.84 44.23
N LEU A 95 -3.28 -11.77 43.67
CA LEU A 95 -2.62 -10.47 43.52
C LEU A 95 -2.86 -9.63 44.77
N THR A 96 -1.81 -9.34 45.52
CA THR A 96 -1.84 -8.37 46.63
C THR A 96 -1.10 -7.11 46.21
N ILE A 97 -1.78 -5.97 46.27
CA ILE A 97 -1.25 -4.66 45.89
C ILE A 97 -0.94 -3.91 47.18
N GLU A 98 0.35 -3.62 47.43
CA GLU A 98 0.80 -2.84 48.57
C GLU A 98 1.37 -1.49 48.07
N LYS A 99 0.89 -0.37 48.64
CA LYS A 99 1.36 0.99 48.32
C LYS A 99 2.46 1.39 49.29
N GLN A 100 3.67 1.62 48.79
CA GLN A 100 4.77 2.27 49.54
C GLN A 100 5.17 3.62 48.93
N PRO A 101 5.43 4.66 49.74
CA PRO A 101 5.97 5.93 49.27
C PRO A 101 7.50 5.90 49.17
N VAL A 102 8.06 6.36 48.04
CA VAL A 102 9.51 6.48 47.81
C VAL A 102 9.94 7.96 47.82
N PRO A 103 11.06 8.33 48.49
CA PRO A 103 11.54 9.71 48.58
C PRO A 103 12.46 10.11 47.41
N PRO A 104 12.69 11.42 47.18
CA PRO A 104 13.42 11.91 46.01
C PRO A 104 14.94 12.00 46.25
N LYS A 105 15.74 11.49 45.31
CA LYS A 105 17.17 11.80 45.14
C LYS A 105 17.41 12.08 43.65
N GLN A 106 17.58 13.34 43.28
CA GLN A 106 18.84 14.08 43.19
C GLN A 106 19.66 13.77 41.93
N LEU A 107 19.49 14.74 41.02
CA LEU A 107 20.24 15.16 39.85
C LEU A 107 21.74 15.35 40.12
N SER A 108 22.60 14.80 39.24
CA SER A 108 23.93 15.35 38.85
C SER A 108 24.60 14.34 37.90
N SER A 109 24.58 14.59 36.59
CA SER A 109 25.61 15.28 35.81
C SER A 109 26.64 14.32 35.20
N LEU A 110 26.64 14.21 33.87
CA LEU A 110 27.82 14.11 32.98
C LEU A 110 27.33 14.17 31.51
N GLN A 111 27.25 15.40 31.00
CA GLN A 111 27.67 15.78 29.63
C GLN A 111 29.17 15.45 29.50
N GLU A 112 29.84 15.20 28.37
CA GLU A 112 29.69 15.53 26.95
C GLU A 112 30.88 14.76 26.30
N GLU A 113 30.78 14.09 25.15
CA GLU A 113 31.13 14.60 23.82
C GLU A 113 31.18 13.36 22.90
N ASN A 114 30.37 13.31 21.83
CA ASN A 114 30.93 13.00 20.50
C ASN A 114 29.92 13.34 19.39
N SER A 115 30.22 14.44 18.72
CA SER A 115 30.19 14.63 17.26
C SER A 115 28.96 14.13 16.49
N GLN A 116 28.11 15.11 16.22
CA GLN A 116 27.25 15.29 15.05
C GLN A 116 27.69 14.50 13.79
N GLU A 117 26.97 13.41 13.51
CA GLU A 117 26.56 13.10 12.13
C GLU A 117 25.14 13.65 11.98
N GLU A 118 25.06 14.85 11.42
CA GLU A 118 23.82 15.46 10.97
C GLU A 118 23.38 14.70 9.71
N SER A 119 22.78 13.53 9.92
CA SER A 119 22.10 12.80 8.86
C SER A 119 20.90 13.63 8.42
N GLU A 120 21.02 14.27 7.25
CA GLU A 120 19.90 14.83 6.51
C GLU A 120 18.69 13.88 6.56
N PRO A 121 17.46 14.40 6.67
CA PRO A 121 16.29 13.59 6.95
C PRO A 121 16.18 12.51 5.88
N ALA A 122 16.26 11.25 6.33
CA ALA A 122 15.92 10.08 5.54
C ALA A 122 14.67 10.44 4.73
N SER A 123 14.85 10.57 3.41
CA SER A 123 13.77 10.87 2.47
C SER A 123 12.60 9.99 2.86
N SER A 124 11.47 10.61 3.19
CA SER A 124 10.22 9.94 3.53
C SER A 124 10.10 8.65 2.73
N PRO A 125 9.87 7.47 3.34
CA PRO A 125 9.82 6.18 2.63
C PRO A 125 8.68 6.09 1.60
N PHE A 126 7.91 7.17 1.45
CA PHE A 126 6.72 7.27 0.63
C PHE A 126 6.99 8.02 -0.67
N ASN A 127 6.45 7.47 -1.77
CA ASN A 127 6.43 8.13 -3.06
C ASN A 127 5.71 9.49 -2.96
N PRO A 128 6.38 10.60 -3.33
CA PRO A 128 5.72 11.91 -3.38
C PRO A 128 4.66 11.93 -4.48
N GLU A 129 3.71 12.86 -4.43
CA GLU A 129 2.60 12.95 -5.40
C GLU A 129 3.07 13.04 -6.87
N SER A 130 4.26 13.59 -7.10
CA SER A 130 4.89 13.68 -8.44
C SER A 130 5.38 12.35 -8.99
N ALA A 131 5.57 11.34 -8.14
CA ALA A 131 5.97 9.99 -8.53
C ALA A 131 4.78 9.02 -8.62
N ARG A 132 3.55 9.44 -8.31
CA ARG A 132 2.37 8.56 -8.34
C ARG A 132 1.81 8.41 -9.75
N LEU A 133 1.29 7.23 -10.04
CA LEU A 133 0.64 6.89 -11.30
C LEU A 133 -0.74 7.54 -11.38
N ASN A 134 -0.97 8.40 -12.37
CA ASN A 134 -2.29 9.00 -12.61
C ASN A 134 -3.18 8.04 -13.40
N LEU A 135 -4.29 7.61 -12.80
CA LEU A 135 -5.25 6.67 -13.41
C LEU A 135 -6.28 7.35 -14.31
N MET A 136 -6.35 8.68 -14.34
CA MET A 136 -7.32 9.43 -15.15
C MET A 136 -7.34 9.02 -16.65
N PRO A 137 -6.20 8.77 -17.32
CA PRO A 137 -6.22 8.34 -18.72
C PRO A 137 -6.99 7.03 -18.95
N LEU A 138 -7.02 6.12 -17.97
CA LEU A 138 -7.78 4.86 -18.05
C LEU A 138 -9.29 5.03 -17.95
N LEU A 139 -9.76 6.19 -17.46
CA LEU A 139 -11.17 6.50 -17.29
C LEU A 139 -11.73 7.26 -18.50
N ASN A 140 -10.86 8.01 -19.20
CA ASN A 140 -11.24 8.80 -20.36
C ASN A 140 -11.12 8.00 -21.66
N GLY A 141 -10.13 7.12 -21.75
CA GLY A 141 -10.03 6.16 -22.82
C GLY A 141 -10.71 4.84 -22.46
N LYS A 142 -11.32 4.16 -23.43
CA LYS A 142 -11.65 2.74 -23.23
C LYS A 142 -10.34 2.01 -22.91
N LYS A 143 -10.36 0.93 -22.13
CA LYS A 143 -9.16 0.13 -21.76
C LYS A 143 -8.20 -0.19 -22.92
N SER A 144 -8.73 -0.24 -24.14
CA SER A 144 -7.99 -0.42 -25.40
C SER A 144 -7.06 0.72 -25.78
N GLU A 145 -7.29 1.94 -25.29
CA GLU A 145 -6.55 3.14 -25.67
C GLU A 145 -5.22 3.26 -24.90
N GLU A 146 -5.22 2.83 -23.64
CA GLU A 146 -4.08 2.92 -22.72
C GLU A 146 -3.69 1.54 -22.14
N PRO A 147 -3.37 0.54 -22.99
CA PRO A 147 -3.08 -0.82 -22.55
C PRO A 147 -1.87 -0.87 -21.62
N PHE A 148 -0.85 -0.06 -21.89
CA PHE A 148 0.38 -0.01 -21.10
C PHE A 148 0.12 0.44 -19.66
N LEU A 149 -0.65 1.52 -19.48
CA LEU A 149 -1.00 2.05 -18.16
C LEU A 149 -1.87 1.06 -17.38
N TYR A 150 -2.79 0.38 -18.06
CA TYR A 150 -3.62 -0.66 -17.47
C TYR A 150 -2.77 -1.84 -16.98
N GLU A 151 -1.86 -2.35 -17.82
CA GLU A 151 -0.97 -3.46 -17.47
C GLU A 151 -0.01 -3.10 -16.34
N THR A 152 0.56 -1.90 -16.36
CA THR A 152 1.43 -1.39 -15.30
C THR A 152 0.70 -1.32 -13.96
N THR A 153 -0.51 -0.76 -13.96
CA THR A 153 -1.35 -0.68 -12.76
C THR A 153 -1.68 -2.07 -12.24
N LEU A 154 -2.08 -2.99 -13.12
CA LEU A 154 -2.38 -4.37 -12.74
C LEU A 154 -1.14 -5.09 -12.18
N LYS A 155 0.04 -4.86 -12.76
CA LYS A 155 1.31 -5.42 -12.29
C LYS A 155 1.65 -4.92 -10.88
N LEU A 156 1.49 -3.64 -10.60
CA LEU A 156 1.64 -3.08 -9.24
C LEU A 156 0.64 -3.69 -8.25
N LEU A 157 -0.63 -3.79 -8.63
CA LEU A 157 -1.65 -4.38 -7.77
C LEU A 157 -1.35 -5.86 -7.47
N CYS A 158 -0.90 -6.62 -8.47
CA CYS A 158 -0.49 -8.01 -8.27
C CYS A 158 0.75 -8.10 -7.38
N PHE A 159 1.72 -7.22 -7.57
CA PHE A 159 2.96 -7.21 -6.81
C PHE A 159 2.71 -6.91 -5.32
N PHE A 160 1.91 -5.90 -5.00
CA PHE A 160 1.67 -5.51 -3.61
C PHE A 160 0.59 -6.36 -2.92
N TYR A 161 -0.51 -6.66 -3.62
CA TYR A 161 -1.72 -7.20 -2.99
C TYR A 161 -2.04 -8.62 -3.44
N GLY A 162 -1.37 -9.14 -4.47
CA GLY A 162 -1.63 -10.46 -5.05
C GLY A 162 -1.64 -11.54 -3.99
N ASP A 163 -0.51 -11.78 -3.32
CA ASP A 163 -0.43 -12.82 -2.29
C ASP A 163 -1.11 -12.42 -0.96
N PRO A 164 -0.96 -11.19 -0.44
CA PRO A 164 -1.52 -10.83 0.87
C PRO A 164 -3.05 -10.73 0.91
N LEU A 165 -3.68 -10.30 -0.19
CA LEU A 165 -5.12 -10.03 -0.23
C LEU A 165 -5.88 -10.90 -1.23
N PHE A 166 -5.22 -11.41 -2.26
CA PHE A 166 -5.85 -12.17 -3.35
C PHE A 166 -5.33 -13.61 -3.51
N GLU A 167 -4.53 -14.12 -2.55
CA GLU A 167 -4.00 -15.50 -2.58
C GLU A 167 -3.25 -15.83 -3.88
N GLY A 168 -2.57 -14.85 -4.48
CA GLY A 168 -1.83 -14.98 -5.74
C GLY A 168 -2.71 -15.10 -6.99
N LYS A 169 -4.04 -14.97 -6.87
CA LYS A 169 -4.99 -15.16 -7.99
C LYS A 169 -5.08 -13.91 -8.86
N LYS A 170 -4.20 -13.80 -9.87
CA LYS A 170 -4.17 -12.68 -10.85
C LYS A 170 -5.55 -12.29 -11.42
N LYS A 171 -6.42 -13.28 -11.72
CA LYS A 171 -7.78 -13.02 -12.24
C LYS A 171 -8.64 -12.20 -11.27
N THR A 172 -8.53 -12.46 -9.97
CA THR A 172 -9.30 -11.74 -8.95
C THR A 172 -8.80 -10.31 -8.77
N VAL A 173 -7.47 -10.10 -8.84
CA VAL A 173 -6.87 -8.76 -8.84
C VAL A 173 -7.38 -7.95 -10.05
N GLN A 174 -7.43 -8.58 -11.22
CA GLN A 174 -7.95 -7.96 -12.43
C GLN A 174 -9.45 -7.63 -12.34
N GLN A 175 -10.26 -8.52 -11.76
CA GLN A 175 -11.69 -8.27 -11.51
C GLN A 175 -11.87 -7.09 -10.57
N PHE A 176 -11.12 -7.06 -9.46
CA PHE A 176 -11.10 -5.95 -8.53
C PHE A 176 -10.71 -4.65 -9.22
N PHE A 177 -9.61 -4.65 -9.98
CA PHE A 177 -9.14 -3.44 -10.68
C PHE A 177 -10.18 -2.92 -11.67
N ASN A 178 -10.85 -3.81 -12.40
CA ASN A 178 -11.93 -3.43 -13.31
C ASN A 178 -13.13 -2.82 -12.56
N ALA A 179 -13.52 -3.39 -11.42
CA ALA A 179 -14.58 -2.84 -10.59
C ALA A 179 -14.19 -1.49 -10.00
N TRP A 180 -12.92 -1.33 -9.62
CA TRP A 180 -12.38 -0.09 -9.07
C TRP A 180 -12.41 1.04 -10.10
N LEU A 181 -11.99 0.77 -11.35
CA LEU A 181 -12.09 1.75 -12.44
C LEU A 181 -13.55 2.18 -12.69
N ILE A 182 -14.51 1.24 -12.66
CA ILE A 182 -15.94 1.54 -12.80
C ILE A 182 -16.42 2.44 -11.65
N ALA A 183 -16.01 2.14 -10.41
CA ALA A 183 -16.40 2.92 -9.24
C ALA A 183 -15.81 4.34 -9.26
N ILE A 184 -14.58 4.50 -9.77
CA ILE A 184 -13.99 5.83 -10.00
C ILE A 184 -14.78 6.58 -11.09
N ASP A 185 -15.07 5.91 -12.20
CA ASP A 185 -15.78 6.50 -13.35
C ASP A 185 -17.15 7.07 -12.95
N GLN A 186 -17.90 6.35 -12.11
CA GLN A 186 -19.19 6.80 -11.58
C GLN A 186 -19.12 8.06 -10.71
N ARG A 187 -17.95 8.41 -10.16
CA ARG A 187 -17.77 9.59 -9.30
C ARG A 187 -16.99 10.72 -9.97
N LYS A 188 -16.33 10.48 -11.11
CA LYS A 188 -15.38 11.44 -11.71
C LYS A 188 -15.99 12.80 -12.07
N GLU A 189 -17.31 12.92 -12.19
CA GLU A 189 -17.98 14.20 -12.45
C GLU A 189 -17.94 15.17 -11.24
N LYS A 190 -17.41 14.74 -10.08
CA LYS A 190 -17.50 15.46 -8.81
C LYS A 190 -16.15 15.99 -8.34
N LYS A 191 -15.68 17.08 -8.96
CA LYS A 191 -14.59 18.00 -8.53
C LYS A 191 -13.17 17.41 -8.45
N ASP A 192 -12.18 18.29 -8.69
CA ASP A 192 -10.74 18.08 -8.50
C ASP A 192 -10.32 18.73 -7.16
N PRO A 193 -9.49 18.11 -6.31
CA PRO A 193 -8.93 16.74 -6.40
C PRO A 193 -9.99 15.65 -6.19
N PHE A 194 -9.87 14.55 -6.93
CA PHE A 194 -10.70 13.36 -6.76
C PHE A 194 -10.15 12.49 -5.61
N PRO A 195 -10.82 12.41 -4.44
CA PRO A 195 -10.32 11.66 -3.31
C PRO A 195 -10.61 10.16 -3.50
N LEU A 196 -9.56 9.37 -3.72
CA LEU A 196 -9.65 7.91 -3.86
C LEU A 196 -10.29 7.27 -2.60
N GLU A 197 -10.09 7.84 -1.43
CA GLU A 197 -10.60 7.34 -0.15
C GLU A 197 -12.13 7.28 -0.09
N LYS A 198 -12.81 8.11 -0.90
CA LYS A 198 -14.27 8.19 -0.93
C LYS A 198 -14.90 7.26 -1.96
N ILE A 199 -14.19 6.26 -2.47
CA ILE A 199 -14.77 5.31 -3.40
C ILE A 199 -15.59 4.26 -2.64
N GLU A 200 -16.80 4.02 -3.13
CA GLU A 200 -17.72 3.01 -2.61
C GLU A 200 -18.00 1.96 -3.69
N PHE A 201 -17.95 0.70 -3.29
CA PHE A 201 -18.25 -0.48 -4.09
C PHE A 201 -19.60 -1.04 -3.66
N SER A 202 -20.39 -1.49 -4.63
CA SER A 202 -21.66 -2.18 -4.34
C SER A 202 -21.46 -3.54 -3.66
N ASP A 203 -20.33 -4.21 -3.90
CA ASP A 203 -19.97 -5.47 -3.25
C ASP A 203 -19.24 -5.20 -1.92
N PRO A 204 -19.82 -5.58 -0.76
CA PRO A 204 -19.19 -5.40 0.55
C PRO A 204 -17.82 -6.07 0.68
N LYS A 205 -17.58 -7.19 -0.02
CA LYS A 205 -16.29 -7.87 0.00
C LYS A 205 -15.22 -7.04 -0.71
N MET A 206 -15.55 -6.44 -1.86
CA MET A 206 -14.66 -5.54 -2.57
C MET A 206 -14.40 -4.26 -1.76
N GLN A 207 -15.43 -3.71 -1.11
CA GLN A 207 -15.27 -2.56 -0.23
C GLN A 207 -14.27 -2.85 0.91
N HIS A 208 -14.40 -4.01 1.55
CA HIS A 208 -13.50 -4.42 2.62
C HIS A 208 -12.05 -4.58 2.14
N LEU A 209 -11.85 -5.21 0.98
CA LEU A 209 -10.54 -5.31 0.35
C LEU A 209 -9.97 -3.94 0.02
N TYR A 210 -10.79 -3.04 -0.51
CA TYR A 210 -10.36 -1.69 -0.84
C TYR A 210 -9.89 -0.92 0.41
N TYR A 211 -10.64 -0.98 1.51
CA TYR A 211 -10.22 -0.36 2.77
C TYR A 211 -8.92 -0.95 3.33
N LYS A 212 -8.70 -2.26 3.18
CA LYS A 212 -7.42 -2.88 3.54
C LYS A 212 -6.27 -2.33 2.70
N MET A 213 -6.46 -2.12 1.40
CA MET A 213 -5.45 -1.54 0.52
C MET A 213 -5.18 -0.07 0.80
N LEU A 214 -6.23 0.72 1.08
CA LEU A 214 -6.08 2.12 1.47
C LEU A 214 -5.27 2.25 2.76
N LYS A 215 -5.52 1.39 3.74
CA LYS A 215 -4.80 1.40 5.01
C LYS A 215 -3.34 0.96 4.87
N GLY A 216 -3.05 0.00 3.98
CA GLY A 216 -1.75 -0.68 3.97
C GLY A 216 -1.56 -1.57 5.20
N THR A 217 -0.43 -2.30 5.27
CA THR A 217 0.01 -2.97 6.49
C THR A 217 1.53 -3.06 6.56
N LYS A 218 2.07 -2.96 7.78
CA LYS A 218 3.51 -3.15 8.07
C LYS A 218 3.80 -4.51 8.72
N GLU A 219 2.79 -5.34 8.95
CA GLU A 219 2.91 -6.61 9.66
C GLU A 219 3.28 -7.77 8.72
N LYS A 220 3.22 -9.03 9.22
CA LYS A 220 3.70 -10.33 8.64
C LYS A 220 3.78 -10.48 7.12
N LYS A 221 2.94 -9.79 6.34
CA LYS A 221 3.07 -9.63 4.88
C LYS A 221 2.86 -8.15 4.54
N PRO A 222 3.92 -7.33 4.59
CA PRO A 222 3.77 -5.89 4.46
C PRO A 222 3.37 -5.54 3.02
N TYR A 223 2.44 -4.61 2.89
CA TYR A 223 2.07 -4.02 1.61
C TYR A 223 1.77 -2.53 1.83
N PRO A 224 2.13 -1.67 0.86
CA PRO A 224 1.97 -0.22 1.00
C PRO A 224 0.50 0.22 0.96
N SER A 225 0.23 1.47 1.33
CA SER A 225 -1.05 2.08 1.02
C SER A 225 -1.21 2.25 -0.49
N LEU A 226 -2.42 2.01 -0.98
CA LEU A 226 -2.80 2.29 -2.36
C LEU A 226 -2.56 3.76 -2.75
N LEU A 227 -2.72 4.69 -1.79
CA LEU A 227 -2.54 6.14 -2.02
C LEU A 227 -1.09 6.54 -2.26
N GLU A 228 -0.13 5.68 -1.93
CA GLU A 228 1.30 5.95 -2.16
C GLU A 228 1.67 5.81 -3.63
N TYR A 229 0.92 5.04 -4.42
CA TYR A 229 1.27 4.72 -5.80
C TYR A 229 0.30 5.26 -6.84
N PHE A 230 -0.93 5.55 -6.45
CA PHE A 230 -1.99 5.92 -7.38
C PHE A 230 -2.61 7.26 -7.04
N LYS A 231 -3.02 7.98 -8.08
CA LYS A 231 -3.78 9.22 -7.98
C LYS A 231 -4.74 9.36 -9.16
N VAL A 232 -5.71 10.26 -9.02
CA VAL A 232 -6.68 10.60 -10.07
C VAL A 232 -6.72 12.12 -10.17
N GLU A 233 -6.08 12.66 -11.21
CA GLU A 233 -6.00 14.10 -11.47
C GLU A 233 -6.46 14.36 -12.91
N PHE A 234 -7.30 15.38 -13.11
CA PHE A 234 -7.78 15.76 -14.45
C PHE A 234 -6.67 16.37 -15.31
N LYS A 235 -5.72 17.06 -14.67
CA LYS A 235 -4.54 17.58 -15.34
C LYS A 235 -3.64 16.40 -15.73
N LYS A 236 -3.20 16.38 -16.99
CA LYS A 236 -2.21 15.40 -17.46
C LYS A 236 -0.92 15.62 -16.66
N SER A 237 -0.66 14.74 -15.71
CA SER A 237 0.54 14.72 -14.88
C SER A 237 1.45 13.57 -15.32
N LYS A 238 2.76 13.86 -15.35
CA LYS A 238 3.81 12.91 -15.70
C LYS A 238 4.51 12.43 -14.43
N ILE A 239 5.11 11.24 -14.51
CA ILE A 239 5.79 10.59 -13.39
C ILE A 239 7.24 11.07 -13.31
N PHE A 240 7.62 11.66 -12.18
CA PHE A 240 9.01 12.02 -11.91
C PHE A 240 9.82 10.77 -11.51
N LEU A 241 10.52 10.17 -12.47
CA LEU A 241 11.24 8.91 -12.28
C LEU A 241 12.33 8.98 -11.20
N CYS A 242 12.98 10.13 -11.02
CA CYS A 242 14.01 10.30 -9.98
C CYS A 242 13.45 10.28 -8.56
N LYS A 243 12.14 10.49 -8.40
CA LYS A 243 11.43 10.43 -7.11
C LYS A 243 10.64 9.14 -6.94
N ALA A 244 10.61 8.29 -7.97
CA ALA A 244 9.92 7.01 -7.94
C ALA A 244 10.73 5.98 -7.17
N ASP A 245 10.05 5.26 -6.30
CA ASP A 245 10.60 4.11 -5.62
C ASP A 245 10.88 2.93 -6.58
N LEU A 246 11.68 1.99 -6.09
CA LEU A 246 12.08 0.83 -6.88
C LEU A 246 10.89 -0.03 -7.36
N PRO A 247 9.88 -0.36 -6.52
CA PRO A 247 8.69 -1.08 -6.97
C PRO A 247 7.96 -0.43 -8.16
N LEU A 248 7.81 0.89 -8.18
CA LEU A 248 7.19 1.58 -9.31
C LEU A 248 8.06 1.48 -10.56
N LEU A 249 9.38 1.65 -10.43
CA LEU A 249 10.31 1.46 -11.54
C LEU A 249 10.30 0.01 -12.06
N GLU A 250 10.20 -0.99 -11.18
CA GLU A 250 10.08 -2.40 -11.57
C GLU A 250 8.75 -2.72 -12.26
N ALA A 251 7.70 -1.94 -12.00
CA ALA A 251 6.45 -2.06 -12.72
C ALA A 251 6.57 -1.49 -14.13
N LEU A 252 7.14 -0.29 -14.27
CA LEU A 252 7.31 0.43 -15.52
C LEU A 252 8.37 -0.20 -16.44
N PHE A 253 9.45 -0.71 -15.88
CA PHE A 253 10.61 -1.24 -16.60
C PHE A 253 10.85 -2.73 -16.26
N SER A 254 11.83 -3.35 -16.92
CA SER A 254 12.31 -4.67 -16.50
C SER A 254 13.06 -4.54 -15.17
N LYS A 255 13.09 -5.62 -14.37
CA LYS A 255 13.80 -5.63 -13.08
C LYS A 255 15.25 -5.15 -13.19
N LYS A 256 15.98 -5.61 -14.22
CA LYS A 256 17.37 -5.22 -14.49
C LYS A 256 17.49 -3.72 -14.81
N ALA A 257 16.62 -3.20 -15.67
CA ALA A 257 16.61 -1.78 -16.03
C ALA A 257 16.22 -0.90 -14.84
N ALA A 258 15.18 -1.28 -14.09
CA ALA A 258 14.71 -0.58 -12.91
C ALA A 258 15.81 -0.39 -11.85
N HIS A 259 16.58 -1.43 -11.56
CA HIS A 259 17.69 -1.32 -10.60
C HIS A 259 18.82 -0.38 -11.09
N LYS A 260 19.19 -0.48 -12.38
CA LYS A 260 20.19 0.43 -12.95
C LYS A 260 19.72 1.88 -12.95
N LEU A 261 18.46 2.12 -13.30
CA LEU A 261 17.83 3.43 -13.26
C LEU A 261 17.81 3.98 -11.83
N TYR A 262 17.34 3.17 -10.88
CA TYR A 262 17.29 3.55 -9.47
C TYR A 262 18.67 3.93 -8.94
N ALA A 263 19.69 3.12 -9.22
CA ALA A 263 21.08 3.40 -8.85
C ALA A 263 21.60 4.69 -9.51
N ALA A 264 21.30 4.91 -10.80
CA ALA A 264 21.72 6.12 -11.52
C ALA A 264 21.02 7.39 -11.00
N PHE A 265 19.77 7.30 -10.54
CA PHE A 265 19.02 8.43 -9.99
C PHE A 265 19.39 8.76 -8.55
N HIS A 266 19.89 7.79 -7.78
CA HIS A 266 20.20 7.94 -6.36
C HIS A 266 21.71 7.85 -6.07
N GLU A 267 22.55 8.04 -7.09
CA GLU A 267 24.01 8.05 -6.91
C GLU A 267 24.43 9.26 -6.07
N LYS A 268 25.05 9.00 -4.91
CA LYS A 268 25.47 10.07 -3.97
C LYS A 268 26.44 11.04 -4.65
N GLY A 269 26.21 12.34 -4.47
CA GLY A 269 27.09 13.40 -4.96
C GLY A 269 26.94 13.76 -6.44
N LYS A 270 25.97 13.17 -7.15
CA LYS A 270 25.65 13.54 -8.54
C LYS A 270 24.22 14.06 -8.63
N THR A 271 24.02 15.06 -9.47
CA THR A 271 22.66 15.48 -9.82
C THR A 271 21.98 14.34 -10.57
N PRO A 272 20.77 13.92 -10.19
CA PRO A 272 20.03 12.91 -10.93
C PRO A 272 19.87 13.36 -12.37
N LEU A 273 20.16 12.47 -13.32
CA LEU A 273 20.05 12.72 -14.76
C LEU A 273 18.84 11.95 -15.31
N PRO A 274 17.59 12.36 -15.02
CA PRO A 274 16.41 11.75 -15.59
C PRO A 274 16.20 12.26 -17.02
N TYR A 275 17.25 12.34 -17.84
CA TYR A 275 17.10 12.69 -19.24
C TYR A 275 16.56 11.48 -20.00
N ARG A 276 15.68 11.74 -20.97
CA ARG A 276 15.07 10.70 -21.80
C ARG A 276 16.13 9.78 -22.43
N GLU A 277 17.18 10.36 -22.97
CA GLU A 277 18.29 9.65 -23.63
C GLU A 277 19.05 8.74 -22.64
N THR A 278 19.16 9.18 -21.38
CA THR A 278 19.81 8.38 -20.33
C THR A 278 18.96 7.17 -19.96
N VAL A 279 17.63 7.35 -19.85
CA VAL A 279 16.70 6.26 -19.59
C VAL A 279 16.68 5.27 -20.75
N GLU A 280 16.61 5.77 -21.98
CA GLU A 280 16.65 4.96 -23.19
C GLU A 280 17.94 4.13 -23.27
N ARG A 281 19.10 4.75 -23.06
CA ARG A 281 20.40 4.06 -23.02
C ARG A 281 20.44 2.97 -21.96
N ILE A 282 20.04 3.25 -20.72
CA ILE A 282 20.08 2.26 -19.63
C ILE A 282 19.15 1.06 -19.93
N CYS A 283 18.00 1.32 -20.55
CA CYS A 283 17.07 0.27 -20.96
C CYS A 283 17.66 -0.59 -22.09
N LEU A 284 18.27 0.01 -23.11
CA LEU A 284 18.96 -0.70 -24.19
C LEU A 284 20.11 -1.57 -23.66
N GLU A 285 20.95 -1.03 -22.77
CA GLU A 285 22.00 -1.80 -22.08
C GLU A 285 21.47 -2.93 -21.19
N SER A 286 20.19 -2.87 -20.85
CA SER A 286 19.49 -3.91 -20.10
C SER A 286 18.70 -4.87 -21.00
N HIS A 287 18.86 -4.76 -22.32
CA HIS A 287 18.15 -5.51 -23.36
C HIS A 287 16.62 -5.34 -23.27
N LEU A 288 16.15 -4.19 -22.79
CA LEU A 288 14.75 -3.82 -22.77
C LEU A 288 14.44 -2.94 -23.98
N ILE A 289 13.56 -3.41 -24.86
CA ILE A 289 12.97 -2.60 -25.93
C ILE A 289 11.89 -1.74 -25.27
N LEU A 290 12.09 -0.42 -25.28
CA LEU A 290 11.14 0.53 -24.69
C LEU A 290 9.97 0.79 -25.64
N ASP A 291 8.76 0.76 -25.10
CA ASP A 291 7.59 1.33 -25.75
C ASP A 291 7.67 2.87 -25.66
N PRO A 292 7.61 3.62 -26.78
CA PRO A 292 7.56 5.07 -26.75
C PRO A 292 6.47 5.65 -25.83
N LYS A 293 5.32 4.98 -25.72
CA LYS A 293 4.20 5.42 -24.87
C LYS A 293 4.55 5.43 -23.39
N LEU A 294 5.43 4.54 -22.93
CA LEU A 294 5.92 4.55 -21.55
C LEU A 294 6.69 5.84 -21.26
N LEU A 295 7.52 6.29 -22.19
CA LEU A 295 8.29 7.51 -22.03
C LEU A 295 7.38 8.74 -22.00
N ASP A 296 6.25 8.72 -22.69
CA ASP A 296 5.27 9.81 -22.67
C ASP A 296 4.59 9.99 -21.30
N LEU A 297 4.55 8.93 -20.47
CA LEU A 297 4.08 8.98 -19.08
C LEU A 297 5.11 9.58 -18.11
N CYS A 298 6.38 9.65 -18.51
CA CYS A 298 7.48 10.06 -17.65
C CYS A 298 7.81 11.54 -17.81
N ASP A 299 8.14 12.19 -16.69
CA ASP A 299 8.65 13.55 -16.68
C ASP A 299 10.18 13.53 -16.75
N PHE A 300 10.70 14.08 -17.84
CA PHE A 300 12.14 14.27 -18.07
C PHE A 300 12.55 15.74 -17.96
N THR A 301 11.63 16.62 -17.54
CA THR A 301 12.02 17.99 -17.22
C THR A 301 12.99 17.95 -16.06
N LYS A 302 14.04 18.79 -16.12
CA LYS A 302 14.99 18.91 -15.02
C LYS A 302 14.18 19.16 -13.76
N PRO A 303 14.43 18.44 -12.65
CA PRO A 303 13.80 18.77 -11.39
C PRO A 303 14.14 20.24 -11.13
N HIS A 304 13.17 21.13 -11.31
CA HIS A 304 13.33 22.48 -10.84
C HIS A 304 13.62 22.33 -9.36
N SER A 305 14.75 22.90 -8.92
CA SER A 305 15.15 22.94 -7.52
C SER A 305 14.20 23.83 -6.69
N ASP A 306 12.93 23.91 -7.07
CA ASP A 306 11.90 24.77 -6.50
C ASP A 306 11.19 24.10 -5.33
N GLN A 307 11.97 23.44 -4.47
CA GLN A 307 11.70 23.51 -3.04
C GLN A 307 12.73 24.46 -2.44
N THR A 308 12.61 25.75 -2.77
CA THR A 308 13.08 26.77 -1.84
C THR A 308 12.14 26.73 -0.64
N SER A 309 12.42 25.82 0.29
CA SER A 309 11.91 25.89 1.64
C SER A 309 12.37 27.24 2.19
N LYS A 310 11.54 28.27 2.06
CA LYS A 310 11.81 29.55 2.72
C LYS A 310 11.56 29.30 4.20
N SER A 311 12.64 29.10 4.94
CA SER A 311 12.61 29.18 6.40
C SER A 311 12.46 30.65 6.77
N PHE A 312 11.44 30.96 7.55
CA PHE A 312 11.28 32.28 8.14
C PHE A 312 11.69 32.20 9.60
N PHE A 313 12.61 33.07 10.00
CA PHE A 313 12.98 33.25 11.40
C PHE A 313 11.81 33.91 12.14
N LEU A 314 11.30 33.26 13.19
CA LEU A 314 10.18 33.76 14.01
C LEU A 314 10.64 34.45 15.29
N GLY A 315 11.85 34.18 15.77
CA GLY A 315 12.40 34.76 16.98
C GLY A 315 13.48 33.90 17.62
N GLN A 316 14.20 34.48 18.59
CA GLN A 316 15.20 33.80 19.40
C GLN A 316 14.88 34.07 20.87
N ASP A 317 14.85 33.01 21.68
CA ASP A 317 14.72 33.15 23.13
C ASP A 317 16.05 33.69 23.70
N PRO A 318 16.05 34.86 24.36
CA PRO A 318 17.27 35.48 24.87
C PRO A 318 17.95 34.69 25.98
N THR A 319 17.23 33.80 26.66
CA THR A 319 17.73 33.06 27.83
C THR A 319 18.40 31.75 27.42
N THR A 320 17.82 31.06 26.45
CA THR A 320 18.27 29.74 25.98
C THR A 320 19.02 29.79 24.65
N GLN A 321 19.05 30.96 24.00
CA GLN A 321 19.54 31.18 22.62
C GLN A 321 18.86 30.31 21.56
N MET A 322 17.79 29.58 21.88
CA MET A 322 17.07 28.75 20.92
C MET A 322 16.37 29.63 19.87
N THR A 323 16.55 29.28 18.60
CA THR A 323 15.92 29.98 17.47
C THR A 323 14.70 29.21 16.99
N LEU A 324 13.57 29.91 16.83
CA LEU A 324 12.35 29.34 16.28
C LEU A 324 12.31 29.66 14.78
N GLN A 325 12.35 28.64 13.95
CA GLN A 325 12.20 28.78 12.51
C GLN A 325 10.91 28.08 12.06
N LYS A 326 10.14 28.75 11.20
CA LYS A 326 8.98 28.16 10.54
C LYS A 326 9.31 27.86 9.10
N ASN A 327 9.26 26.58 8.76
CA ASN A 327 9.42 26.11 7.39
C ASN A 327 8.05 26.15 6.71
N LEU A 328 7.91 27.00 5.68
CA LEU A 328 6.73 27.03 4.84
C LEU A 328 7.02 26.33 3.51
N ASN A 329 6.37 25.19 3.30
CA ASN A 329 6.38 24.50 2.01
C ASN A 329 5.33 25.16 1.11
N LEU A 330 5.76 26.12 0.29
CA LEU A 330 4.91 26.74 -0.73
C LEU A 330 4.86 25.85 -1.97
N SER A 331 3.74 25.14 -2.14
CA SER A 331 3.39 24.51 -3.42
C SER A 331 3.00 25.61 -4.40
N GLN A 332 3.85 25.93 -5.39
CA GLN A 332 3.65 27.02 -6.35
C GLN A 332 2.53 26.78 -7.40
N ASN A 333 1.48 26.01 -7.09
CA ASN A 333 0.38 25.76 -8.02
C ASN A 333 -0.87 26.62 -7.78
N THR A 334 -0.79 27.71 -6.99
CA THR A 334 -1.92 28.64 -6.85
C THR A 334 -1.67 29.90 -7.70
N PRO A 335 -2.45 30.16 -8.77
CA PRO A 335 -2.37 31.43 -9.46
C PRO A 335 -2.77 32.56 -8.50
N PRO A 336 -2.16 33.75 -8.60
CA PRO A 336 -2.47 34.86 -7.72
C PRO A 336 -3.95 35.23 -7.89
N GLN A 337 -4.74 35.06 -6.84
CA GLN A 337 -6.05 35.67 -6.76
C GLN A 337 -5.83 37.17 -6.71
N THR A 338 -6.27 37.85 -7.77
CA THR A 338 -6.43 39.29 -7.84
C THR A 338 -7.28 39.74 -6.65
N LEU A 339 -6.63 40.38 -5.68
CA LEU A 339 -7.28 41.07 -4.58
C LEU A 339 -7.97 42.30 -5.17
N ASP A 340 -9.28 42.19 -5.37
CA ASP A 340 -10.13 43.33 -5.70
C ASP A 340 -10.08 44.33 -4.54
N ARG A 341 -9.49 45.49 -4.80
CA ARG A 341 -9.55 46.63 -3.89
C ARG A 341 -10.97 47.18 -3.91
N MET A 342 -11.74 46.92 -2.85
CA MET A 342 -12.84 47.79 -2.47
C MET A 342 -12.25 49.17 -2.13
N TYR A 343 -12.45 50.13 -3.02
CA TYR A 343 -12.39 51.55 -2.68
C TYR A 343 -13.71 51.94 -2.04
N CYS A 344 -13.66 52.34 -0.77
CA CYS A 344 -14.66 53.22 -0.21
C CYS A 344 -14.35 54.65 -0.65
N HIS A 345 -15.25 55.27 -1.40
CA HIS A 345 -15.58 56.69 -1.31
C HIS A 345 -17.02 56.91 -1.74
#